data_AF-A0A9E5BJ54-F1
#
_entry.id   AF-A0A9E5BJ54-F1
#
_cell.length_a   1.000
_cell.length_b   1.000
_cell.length_c   1.000
_cell.angle_alpha   90.00
_cell.angle_beta   90.00
_cell.angle_gamma   90.00
#
_symmetry.space_group_name_H-M   'P 1'
#
loop_
_entity.id
_entity.type
_entity.pdbx_description
1 polymer ?
#
loop_
_entity_poly.entity_id
_entity_poly.type
_entity_poly.pdbx_seq_one_letter_code
_entity_poly.pdbx_strand_id
1 'polypeptide(L)'
;REAAEFTKLRTDYLQAMEANQFESIPLADVYRRGFVKVYARYLRLDDEKAVADYNTHHSARAARRPIDALDGEETDVAQLRVHCPLDLISASLF
;
A
#
# COMPACT_ATOMS: atom_id res chain seq x y z
N ARG A 1 -11.61 8.67 -10.57
CA ARG A 1 -12.76 7.74 -10.73
C ARG A 1 -12.43 6.60 -11.68
N GLU A 2 -11.79 6.87 -12.82
CA GLU A 2 -11.38 5.84 -13.82
C GLU A 2 -10.55 4.69 -13.23
N ALA A 3 -9.60 4.97 -12.33
CA ALA A 3 -8.78 3.95 -11.67
C ALA A 3 -9.61 2.92 -10.88
N ALA A 4 -10.63 3.36 -10.14
CA ALA A 4 -11.50 2.48 -9.35
C ALA A 4 -12.34 1.57 -10.26
N GLU A 5 -12.81 2.10 -11.40
CA GLU A 5 -13.59 1.34 -12.38
C GLU A 5 -12.77 0.26 -13.08
N PHE A 6 -11.51 0.56 -13.39
CA PHE A 6 -10.61 -0.37 -14.07
C PHE A 6 -10.02 -1.43 -13.12
N THR A 7 -9.55 -1.01 -11.95
CA THR A 7 -8.90 -1.91 -10.98
C THR A 7 -9.89 -2.69 -10.12
N LYS A 8 -11.16 -2.26 -10.08
CA LYS A 8 -12.21 -2.77 -9.17
C LYS A 8 -11.86 -2.58 -7.69
N LEU A 9 -10.92 -1.68 -7.39
CA LEU A 9 -10.61 -1.29 -6.02
C LEU A 9 -11.57 -0.21 -5.56
N ARG A 10 -11.89 -0.22 -4.27
CA ARG A 10 -12.69 0.86 -3.69
C ARG A 10 -11.90 2.17 -3.75
N THR A 11 -12.61 3.27 -4.02
CA THR A 11 -12.00 4.60 -4.16
C THR A 11 -11.22 5.03 -2.93
N ASP A 12 -11.70 4.71 -1.73
CA ASP A 12 -11.02 5.02 -0.47
C ASP A 12 -9.69 4.29 -0.33
N TYR A 13 -9.58 3.06 -0.83
CA TYR A 13 -8.32 2.32 -0.81
C TYR A 13 -7.32 2.91 -1.79
N LEU A 14 -7.76 3.32 -2.98
CA LEU A 14 -6.88 3.99 -3.94
C LEU A 14 -6.36 5.32 -3.37
N GLN A 15 -7.23 6.11 -2.75
CA GLN A 15 -6.83 7.35 -2.08
C GLN A 15 -5.82 7.10 -0.96
N ALA A 16 -6.03 6.07 -0.15
CA ALA A 16 -5.07 5.68 0.89
C ALA A 16 -3.72 5.25 0.29
N MET A 17 -3.72 4.50 -0.81
CA MET A 17 -2.50 4.10 -1.52
C MET A 17 -1.75 5.31 -2.10
N GLU A 18 -2.46 6.26 -2.71
CA GLU A 18 -1.90 7.51 -3.24
C GLU A 18 -1.35 8.42 -2.14
N ALA A 19 -1.93 8.37 -0.95
CA ALA A 19 -1.46 9.09 0.23
C ALA A 19 -0.38 8.34 1.04
N ASN A 20 0.05 7.15 0.59
CA ASN A 20 0.93 6.24 1.32
C ASN A 20 0.44 5.86 2.72
N GLN A 21 -0.88 5.83 2.92
CA GLN A 21 -1.54 5.47 4.17
C GLN A 21 -2.04 4.02 4.12
N PHE A 22 -1.16 3.07 3.78
CA PHE A 22 -1.54 1.67 3.61
C PHE A 22 -2.07 1.03 4.89
N GLU A 23 -1.66 1.51 6.07
CA GLU A 23 -2.12 1.06 7.39
C GLU A 23 -3.59 1.39 7.66
N SER A 24 -4.13 2.42 7.00
CA SER A 24 -5.54 2.79 7.12
C SER A 24 -6.49 1.82 6.44
N ILE A 25 -5.97 1.00 5.51
CA ILE A 25 -6.74 -0.03 4.82
C ILE A 25 -6.86 -1.23 5.77
N PRO A 26 -8.06 -1.56 6.29
CA PRO A 26 -8.26 -2.57 7.33
C PRO A 26 -8.25 -3.99 6.72
N LEU A 27 -7.19 -4.32 5.98
CA LEU A 27 -7.00 -5.58 5.29
C LEU A 27 -5.59 -6.13 5.54
N ALA A 28 -5.47 -7.45 5.48
CA ALA A 28 -4.19 -8.13 5.60
C ALA A 28 -3.21 -7.68 4.50
N ASP A 29 -1.92 -7.66 4.83
CA ASP A 29 -0.83 -7.24 3.92
C ASP A 29 -0.85 -7.92 2.56
N VAL A 30 -1.29 -9.19 2.50
CA VAL A 30 -1.42 -9.94 1.25
C VAL A 30 -2.34 -9.23 0.25
N TYR A 31 -3.42 -8.61 0.73
CA TYR A 31 -4.36 -7.86 -0.10
C TYR A 31 -3.79 -6.51 -0.52
N ARG A 32 -3.20 -5.76 0.43
CA ARG A 32 -2.57 -4.46 0.14
C ARG A 32 -1.49 -4.59 -0.93
N ARG A 33 -0.66 -5.63 -0.83
CA ARG A 33 0.35 -5.96 -1.84
C ARG A 33 -0.26 -6.34 -3.19
N GLY A 34 -1.36 -7.07 -3.20
CA GLY A 34 -2.13 -7.35 -4.41
C GLY A 34 -2.68 -6.06 -5.06
N PHE A 35 -3.13 -5.11 -4.25
CA PHE A 35 -3.64 -3.82 -4.73
C PHE A 35 -2.53 -2.98 -5.36
N VAL A 36 -1.36 -2.90 -4.71
CA VAL A 36 -0.16 -2.25 -5.28
C VAL A 36 0.16 -2.82 -6.66
N LYS A 37 0.15 -4.15 -6.80
CA LYS A 37 0.40 -4.82 -8.08
C LYS A 37 -0.62 -4.42 -9.15
N VAL A 38 -1.92 -4.50 -8.84
CA VAL A 38 -2.99 -4.15 -9.79
C VAL A 38 -2.94 -2.67 -10.18
N TYR A 39 -2.63 -1.80 -9.22
CA TYR A 39 -2.56 -0.36 -9.47
C TYR A 39 -1.33 0.02 -10.31
N ALA A 40 -0.17 -0.59 -10.05
CA ALA A 40 1.02 -0.42 -10.89
C ALA A 40 0.76 -0.83 -12.35
N ARG A 41 0.06 -1.95 -12.57
CA ARG A 41 -0.35 -2.38 -13.92
C ARG A 41 -1.27 -1.38 -14.61
N TYR A 42 -2.24 -0.82 -13.87
CA TYR A 42 -3.13 0.21 -14.41
C TYR A 42 -2.35 1.46 -14.86
N LEU A 43 -1.36 1.87 -14.07
CA LEU A 43 -0.46 2.99 -14.38
C LEU A 43 0.63 2.65 -15.41
N ARG A 44 0.67 1.40 -15.92
CA ARG A 44 1.69 0.89 -16.84
C ARG A 44 3.12 0.99 -16.30
N LEU A 45 3.25 0.77 -15.00
CA LEU A 45 4.51 0.68 -14.29
C LEU A 45 4.96 -0.78 -14.17
N ASP A 46 6.21 -0.98 -13.76
CA ASP A 46 6.72 -2.28 -13.36
C ASP A 46 6.06 -2.72 -12.04
N ASP A 47 5.20 -3.73 -12.14
CA ASP A 47 4.41 -4.23 -11.03
C ASP A 47 5.22 -5.08 -10.05
N GLU A 48 6.31 -5.71 -10.51
CA GLU A 48 7.22 -6.46 -9.65
C GLU A 48 8.06 -5.52 -8.80
N LYS A 49 8.60 -4.45 -9.42
CA LYS A 49 9.33 -3.40 -8.72
C LYS A 49 8.45 -2.70 -7.70
N ALA A 50 7.23 -2.31 -8.06
CA ALA A 50 6.31 -1.63 -7.15
C ALA A 50 5.98 -2.48 -5.91
N VAL A 51 5.78 -3.80 -6.10
CA VAL A 51 5.56 -4.73 -4.99
C VAL A 51 6.82 -4.92 -4.14
N ALA A 52 8.00 -5.00 -4.75
CA ALA A 52 9.27 -5.09 -4.03
C ALA A 52 9.54 -3.85 -3.16
N ASP A 53 9.25 -2.67 -3.70
CA ASP A 53 9.34 -1.39 -2.98
C ASP A 53 8.35 -1.39 -1.81
N TYR A 54 7.07 -1.72 -2.05
CA TYR A 54 6.07 -1.86 -0.99
C TYR A 54 6.54 -2.83 0.11
N ASN A 55 7.03 -4.02 -0.26
CA ASN A 55 7.56 -4.99 0.69
C ASN A 55 8.71 -4.38 1.48
N THR A 56 9.68 -3.72 0.85
CA THR A 56 10.82 -3.12 1.56
C THR A 56 10.37 -2.16 2.67
N HIS A 57 9.33 -1.37 2.40
CA HIS A 57 8.79 -0.41 3.36
C HIS A 57 7.87 -1.02 4.43
N HIS A 58 7.24 -2.17 4.17
CA HIS A 58 6.21 -2.75 5.04
C HIS A 58 6.56 -4.15 5.62
N SER A 59 7.67 -4.77 5.20
CA SER A 59 8.07 -6.14 5.62
C SER A 59 8.55 -6.22 7.06
N ALA A 60 9.02 -5.12 7.66
CA ALA A 60 9.47 -5.10 9.05
C ALA A 60 8.32 -5.40 10.04
N ARG A 61 7.07 -5.14 9.65
CA ARG A 61 5.87 -5.43 10.48
C ARG A 61 5.31 -6.84 10.25
N ALA A 62 5.45 -7.40 9.04
CA ALA A 62 4.84 -8.68 8.69
C ALA A 62 5.62 -9.92 9.20
N ALA A 63 6.95 -9.82 9.35
CA ALA A 63 7.79 -10.94 9.79
C ALA A 63 7.67 -11.28 11.29
N ARG A 64 6.91 -10.47 12.07
CA ARG A 64 6.77 -10.60 13.53
C ARG A 64 5.39 -11.05 14.01
N ARG A 65 4.60 -11.76 13.20
CA ARG A 65 3.45 -12.50 13.76
C ARG A 65 3.83 -13.96 13.98
N PRO A 66 4.33 -14.34 15.17
CA PRO A 66 4.14 -15.71 15.61
C PRO A 66 2.64 -16.02 15.53
N ILE A 67 2.31 -17.25 15.13
CA ILE A 67 0.95 -17.67 14.77
C ILE A 67 -0.05 -17.58 15.93
N ASP A 68 0.41 -17.29 17.15
CA ASP A 68 -0.41 -17.24 18.37
C ASP A 68 -0.32 -15.87 19.07
N ALA A 69 -1.19 -14.93 18.70
CA ALA A 69 -1.56 -13.81 19.59
C ALA A 69 -2.91 -13.23 19.17
N LEU A 70 -3.97 -13.76 19.79
CA LEU A 70 -5.22 -13.01 19.96
C LEU A 70 -4.95 -11.99 21.06
N ASP A 71 -4.94 -10.70 20.72
CA ASP A 71 -5.54 -9.60 21.50
C ASP A 71 -5.04 -8.24 21.02
N GLY A 72 -5.96 -7.27 21.04
CA GLY A 72 -5.65 -5.91 21.49
C GLY A 72 -5.09 -4.93 20.47
N GLU A 73 -5.94 -3.97 20.12
CA GLU A 73 -5.63 -2.57 19.79
C GLU A 73 -4.24 -2.07 20.25
N GLU A 74 -3.42 -1.56 19.33
CA GLU A 74 -2.51 -0.46 19.65
C GLU A 74 -2.24 0.40 18.40
N THR A 75 -3.00 1.48 18.32
CA THR A 75 -2.68 2.65 17.51
C THR A 75 -1.53 3.40 18.21
N ASP A 76 -0.31 3.24 17.72
CA ASP A 76 0.76 4.20 18.00
C ASP A 76 1.17 4.91 16.72
N VAL A 77 0.98 6.23 16.79
CA VAL A 77 1.15 7.23 15.77
C VAL A 77 2.49 7.92 16.01
N ALA A 78 3.50 7.70 15.17
CA ALA A 78 4.47 8.72 14.76
C ALA A 78 5.62 8.15 13.92
N GLN A 79 5.91 8.90 12.86
CA GLN A 79 7.24 9.10 12.30
C GLN A 79 7.97 7.92 11.65
N LEU A 80 7.74 7.76 10.35
CA LEU A 80 8.81 8.05 9.39
C LEU A 80 8.15 8.44 8.07
N ARG A 81 8.47 9.63 7.54
CA ARG A 81 8.17 9.94 6.14
C ARG A 81 9.01 9.00 5.28
N VAL A 82 8.50 7.79 5.06
CA VAL A 82 9.11 6.84 4.14
C VAL A 82 8.53 7.18 2.79
N HIS A 83 9.32 7.92 2.01
CA HIS A 83 8.97 8.28 0.65
C HIS A 83 8.80 7.00 -0.14
N CYS A 84 7.55 6.70 -0.49
CA CYS A 84 7.22 5.56 -1.33
C CYS A 84 7.51 5.99 -2.78
N PRO A 85 8.07 5.13 -3.64
CA PRO A 85 8.37 5.50 -5.02
C PRO A 85 7.12 5.88 -5.85
N LEU A 86 5.91 5.62 -5.36
CA LEU A 86 4.66 6.13 -5.95
C LEU A 86 4.48 7.66 -5.77
N ASP A 87 5.15 8.30 -4.79
CA ASP A 87 5.16 9.76 -4.63
C ASP A 87 5.80 10.47 -5.83
N LEU A 88 6.80 9.86 -6.49
CA LEU A 88 7.47 10.45 -7.66
C LEU A 88 6.63 10.41 -8.94
N ILE A 89 5.60 9.56 -8.99
CA ILE A 89 4.84 9.30 -10.22
C ILE A 89 3.64 10.24 -10.34
N SER A 90 3.17 10.82 -9.23
CA SER A 90 2.17 11.89 -9.25
C SER A 90 2.77 13.27 -9.53
N ALA A 91 4.06 13.49 -9.25
CA ALA A 91 4.72 14.79 -9.42
C ALA A 91 5.15 15.13 -10.86
N SER A 92 4.95 14.24 -11.85
CA SER A 92 5.32 14.47 -13.25
C SER A 92 4.11 14.78 -14.17
N LEU A 93 2.96 15.14 -13.60
CA LEU A 93 1.71 15.44 -14.33
C LEU A 93 1.07 16.78 -13.93
N PHE A 94 1.88 17.76 -13.56
CA PHE A 94 1.54 19.19 -13.57
C PHE A 94 2.68 20.00 -14.20
#